data_AF-Q87G62-F1
#
_entry.id   AF-Q87G62-F1
#
_cell.length_a   1.000
_cell.length_b   1.000
_cell.length_c   1.000
_cell.angle_alpha   90.00
_cell.angle_beta   90.00
_cell.angle_gamma   90.00
#
_symmetry.space_group_name_H-M   'P 1'
#
loop_
_entity.id
_entity.type
_entity.pdbx_description
1 polymer ?
#
loop_
_entity_poly.entity_id
_entity_poly.type
_entity_poly.pdbx_seq_one_letter_code
_entity_poly.pdbx_strand_id
1 'polypeptide(L)'
;MAEFTFLNPYWLLGLITIPFVLLINQKFRAKKSALIAPHLAKMLGQTTQSKPYFTIWGLAWTIACVALAGPSWQSNTRPSFELSQNRMLVLDMSRSMYASDIKPNRLAQTRYKALDLLPKWKEGATGLIVYAGDAYSLSPLTTDASTLAGIIENLSPELMPFQGSNLPAAIELSLSQFSQAGANQGDIVVLADDLDDSELARSLDLVKGKNIRVSVLAIGTANGAPIALPDGSLLKTTQGSTVVAKTHLKNLQTLANKTGGMFVPIQHNNRDVDSIAAYTNNTGNNLAAKQNQEVKTDSRLNGGFWLLPLLLLPTVFLFRRGVIWVFVAALLPMTWTPDAQANPFLNADQKAANLYKQGEYEQAKNLFTDPSWQGAASYQTGDYEAAIKAFSNDPSQTGRYNLANALAQNGQLEEADKQYKKLLEENPDFEAAKKNLSVVEEKLKQQQQQQQQQQQQQQQQQQQQQQQQQQQQQQQQQQQQQQQQQQQQQQQQQQQQQQQQQQQQQQQQQQKSQNRTKQEQGQQSQNQQDAENKKEKQESEHKAKQQKAETEVEKQGEQKKGEPMQAQAQPEKSHQDDPEFRRLEAVESARDPSFLIRAQMQLQAQQKQRPQQSQKEW
;
A
#
# COMPACT_ATOMS: atom_id res chain seq x y z
N MET A 1 -8.28 5.02 53.41
CA MET A 1 -9.49 5.72 52.96
C MET A 1 -9.09 7.15 52.64
N ALA A 2 -9.65 7.77 51.60
CA ALA A 2 -9.32 9.15 51.24
C ALA A 2 -10.09 10.13 52.15
N GLU A 3 -9.56 11.35 52.31
CA GLU A 3 -10.29 12.43 52.98
C GLU A 3 -11.57 12.77 52.22
N PHE A 4 -12.65 13.03 52.98
CA PHE A 4 -13.94 13.41 52.42
C PHE A 4 -13.88 14.79 51.78
N THR A 5 -14.31 14.90 50.53
CA THR A 5 -14.39 16.19 49.82
C THR A 5 -15.56 16.22 48.84
N PHE A 6 -16.01 17.43 48.47
CA PHE A 6 -16.97 17.65 47.40
C PHE A 6 -16.21 17.99 46.11
N LEU A 7 -16.50 17.27 45.02
CA LEU A 7 -15.87 17.51 43.72
C LEU A 7 -16.34 18.82 43.07
N ASN A 8 -17.60 19.23 43.32
CA ASN A 8 -18.21 20.43 42.73
C ASN A 8 -18.99 21.24 43.79
N PRO A 9 -18.32 21.82 44.81
CA PRO A 9 -18.98 22.42 45.97
C PRO A 9 -19.95 23.56 45.63
N TYR A 10 -19.82 24.19 44.46
CA TYR A 10 -20.72 25.25 43.98
C TYR A 10 -22.19 24.83 43.92
N TRP A 11 -22.52 23.55 43.74
CA TRP A 11 -23.90 23.05 43.76
C TRP A 11 -24.61 23.25 45.11
N LEU A 12 -23.87 23.41 46.21
CA LEU A 12 -24.43 23.72 47.53
C LEU A 12 -25.05 25.12 47.60
N LEU A 13 -24.65 26.07 46.73
CA LEU A 13 -25.32 27.37 46.60
C LEU A 13 -26.78 27.21 46.17
N GLY A 14 -27.13 26.10 45.50
CA GLY A 14 -28.50 25.75 45.15
C GLY A 14 -29.43 25.61 46.35
N LEU A 15 -28.93 25.39 47.57
CA LEU A 15 -29.77 25.31 48.78
C LEU A 15 -30.45 26.65 49.12
N ILE A 16 -29.91 27.78 48.65
CA ILE A 16 -30.45 29.13 48.88
C ILE A 16 -31.82 29.32 48.19
N THR A 17 -32.15 28.51 47.18
CA THR A 17 -33.47 28.57 46.50
C THR A 17 -34.61 28.10 47.41
N ILE A 18 -34.33 27.22 48.38
CA ILE A 18 -35.35 26.63 49.27
C ILE A 18 -36.09 27.71 50.09
N PRO A 19 -35.41 28.56 50.90
CA PRO A 19 -36.11 29.61 51.66
C PRO A 19 -36.83 30.61 50.74
N PHE A 20 -36.29 30.93 49.57
CA PHE A 20 -36.92 31.83 48.61
C PHE A 20 -38.25 31.27 48.08
N VAL A 21 -38.28 30.01 47.66
CA VAL A 21 -39.49 29.32 47.19
C VAL A 21 -40.51 29.16 48.33
N LEU A 22 -40.07 28.86 49.56
CA LEU A 22 -40.95 28.75 50.73
C LEU A 22 -41.61 30.10 51.08
N LEU A 23 -40.85 31.20 51.08
CA LEU A 23 -41.39 32.56 51.30
C LEU A 23 -42.39 32.98 50.22
N ILE A 24 -42.10 32.68 48.95
CA ILE A 24 -43.01 32.94 47.83
C ILE A 24 -44.32 32.14 47.98
N ASN A 25 -44.23 30.85 48.30
CA ASN A 25 -45.39 30.00 48.55
C ASN A 25 -46.24 30.50 49.73
N GLN A 26 -45.62 30.95 50.84
CA GLN A 26 -46.35 31.57 51.95
C GLN A 26 -47.11 32.84 51.50
N LYS A 27 -46.46 33.75 50.76
CA LYS A 27 -47.11 34.96 50.23
C LYS A 27 -48.28 34.66 49.28
N PHE A 28 -48.14 33.67 48.39
CA PHE A 28 -49.25 33.26 47.51
C PHE A 28 -50.39 32.56 48.25
N ARG A 29 -50.11 31.79 49.32
CA ARG A 29 -51.13 31.19 50.19
C ARG A 29 -51.94 32.25 50.94
N ALA A 30 -51.26 33.26 51.51
CA ALA A 30 -51.92 34.36 52.21
C ALA A 30 -52.94 35.08 51.31
N LYS A 31 -52.58 35.35 50.04
CA LYS A 31 -53.50 35.96 49.06
C LYS A 31 -54.71 35.08 48.71
N LYS A 32 -54.54 33.74 48.62
CA LYS A 32 -55.66 32.82 48.32
C LYS A 32 -56.61 32.56 49.50
N SER A 33 -56.20 32.89 50.73
CA SER A 33 -57.05 32.76 51.92
C SER A 33 -58.07 33.90 52.10
N ALA A 34 -58.06 34.92 51.24
CA ALA A 34 -58.81 36.17 51.44
C ALA A 34 -60.30 36.13 51.01
N LEU A 35 -60.78 35.02 50.43
CA LEU A 35 -62.15 34.90 49.89
C LEU A 35 -63.21 34.44 50.90
N ILE A 36 -62.82 33.98 52.10
CA ILE A 36 -63.73 33.53 53.15
C ILE A 36 -63.20 34.03 54.50
N ALA A 37 -64.06 34.62 55.34
CA ALA A 37 -63.66 35.06 56.68
C ALA A 37 -63.21 33.87 57.56
N PRO A 38 -62.14 33.99 58.37
CA PRO A 38 -61.54 32.84 59.08
C PRO A 38 -62.50 32.08 60.00
N HIS A 39 -63.50 32.76 60.58
CA HIS A 39 -64.50 32.13 61.45
C HIS A 39 -65.49 31.24 60.68
N LEU A 40 -65.85 31.61 59.44
CA LEU A 40 -66.74 30.83 58.57
C LEU A 40 -66.03 29.58 58.03
N ALA A 41 -64.77 29.72 57.57
CA ALA A 41 -63.99 28.58 57.09
C ALA A 41 -63.85 27.46 58.13
N LYS A 42 -63.73 27.82 59.42
CA LYS A 42 -63.64 26.88 60.54
C LYS A 42 -64.96 26.12 60.80
N MET A 43 -66.12 26.77 60.59
CA MET A 43 -67.44 26.14 60.71
C MET A 43 -67.78 25.21 59.52
N LEU A 44 -67.30 25.50 58.31
CA LEU A 44 -67.49 24.63 57.14
C LEU A 44 -66.56 23.39 57.11
N GLY A 45 -65.82 23.12 58.19
CA GLY A 45 -64.85 22.01 58.25
C GLY A 45 -63.64 22.18 57.32
N GLN A 46 -63.50 23.32 56.63
CA GLN A 46 -62.36 23.63 55.76
C GLN A 46 -61.16 24.06 56.59
N THR A 47 -60.58 23.09 57.31
CA THR A 47 -59.23 23.23 57.84
C THR A 47 -58.26 23.39 56.66
N THR A 48 -57.47 24.47 56.66
CA THR A 48 -56.47 24.77 55.63
C THR A 48 -55.22 23.89 55.79
N GLN A 49 -55.42 22.57 55.80
CA GLN A 49 -54.37 21.55 55.92
C GLN A 49 -53.28 21.78 54.87
N SER A 50 -52.12 22.24 55.33
CA SER A 50 -51.01 22.61 54.46
C SER A 50 -50.41 21.37 53.82
N LYS A 51 -50.75 21.09 52.56
CA LYS A 51 -50.17 19.94 51.86
C LYS A 51 -48.63 20.07 51.85
N PRO A 52 -47.88 19.03 52.28
CA PRO A 52 -46.44 19.09 52.51
C PRO A 52 -45.59 19.09 51.23
N TYR A 53 -46.19 19.29 50.05
CA TYR A 53 -45.48 19.24 48.77
C TYR A 53 -44.24 20.15 48.71
N PHE A 54 -44.28 21.35 49.31
CA PHE A 54 -43.13 22.26 49.31
C PHE A 54 -42.02 21.88 50.30
N THR A 55 -42.34 21.19 51.41
CA THR A 55 -41.31 20.66 52.33
C THR A 55 -40.68 19.38 51.76
N ILE A 56 -41.48 18.53 51.11
CA ILE A 56 -41.00 17.36 50.36
C ILE A 56 -40.16 17.81 49.15
N TRP A 57 -40.56 18.88 48.45
CA TRP A 57 -39.74 19.51 47.40
C TRP A 57 -38.39 19.98 47.92
N GLY A 58 -38.37 20.74 49.02
CA GLY A 58 -37.12 21.22 49.63
C GLY A 58 -36.19 20.08 50.05
N LEU A 59 -36.74 18.97 50.55
CA LEU A 59 -35.96 17.77 50.88
C LEU A 59 -35.36 17.11 49.63
N ALA A 60 -36.17 16.89 48.58
CA ALA A 60 -35.69 16.35 47.30
C ALA A 60 -34.60 17.24 46.66
N TRP A 61 -34.80 18.56 46.69
CA TRP A 61 -33.85 19.54 46.18
C TRP A 61 -32.54 19.56 47.00
N THR A 62 -32.62 19.41 48.32
CA THR A 62 -31.44 19.30 49.19
C THR A 62 -30.60 18.09 48.81
N ILE A 63 -31.23 16.91 48.64
CA ILE A 63 -30.53 15.68 48.24
C ILE A 63 -29.94 15.85 46.83
N ALA A 64 -30.62 16.54 45.91
CA ALA A 64 -30.13 16.82 44.57
C ALA A 64 -28.86 17.68 44.57
N CYS A 65 -28.86 18.79 45.33
CA CYS A 65 -27.70 19.67 45.47
C CYS A 65 -26.49 18.92 46.06
N VAL A 66 -26.70 18.06 47.06
CA VAL A 66 -25.61 17.25 47.65
C VAL A 66 -25.12 16.18 46.67
N ALA A 67 -26.01 15.52 45.92
CA ALA A 67 -25.63 14.55 44.88
C ALA A 67 -24.78 15.18 43.77
N LEU A 68 -25.18 16.36 43.29
CA LEU A 68 -24.47 17.11 42.25
C LEU A 68 -23.16 17.75 42.74
N ALA A 69 -23.08 18.12 44.02
CA ALA A 69 -21.83 18.54 44.65
C ALA A 69 -20.77 17.43 44.68
N GLY A 70 -21.18 16.17 44.50
CA GLY A 70 -20.30 15.04 44.27
C GLY A 70 -19.44 14.69 45.48
N PRO A 71 -20.04 14.22 46.60
CA PRO A 71 -19.30 13.75 47.76
C PRO A 71 -18.40 12.57 47.36
N SER A 72 -17.11 12.68 47.68
CA SER A 72 -16.09 11.69 47.37
C SER A 72 -15.42 11.22 48.67
N TRP A 73 -15.46 9.91 48.91
CA TRP A 73 -14.76 9.23 50.02
C TRP A 73 -13.85 8.08 49.53
N GLN A 74 -13.70 7.93 48.21
CA GLN A 74 -12.88 6.90 47.56
C GLN A 74 -11.95 7.58 46.54
N SER A 75 -10.64 7.39 46.70
CA SER A 75 -9.68 7.56 45.61
C SER A 75 -9.49 6.23 44.89
N ASN A 76 -9.39 6.29 43.57
CA ASN A 76 -9.02 5.15 42.74
C ASN A 76 -7.65 5.44 42.14
N THR A 77 -6.61 4.84 42.72
CA THR A 77 -5.24 4.91 42.21
C THR A 77 -5.13 4.04 40.97
N ARG A 78 -5.39 4.62 39.79
CA ARG A 78 -5.07 3.94 38.53
C ARG A 78 -3.56 4.06 38.33
N PRO A 79 -2.80 2.96 38.23
CA PRO A 79 -1.42 3.06 37.78
C PRO A 79 -1.43 3.48 36.31
N SER A 80 -1.09 4.74 36.04
CA SER A 80 -0.79 5.22 34.69
C SER A 80 0.56 4.65 34.28
N PHE A 81 0.55 3.39 33.83
CA PHE A 81 1.68 2.79 33.13
C PHE A 81 1.78 3.45 31.75
N GLU A 82 2.41 4.62 31.67
CA GLU A 82 3.06 5.00 30.42
C GLU A 82 4.27 4.07 30.26
N LEU A 83 4.14 3.10 29.35
CA LEU A 83 5.25 2.27 28.91
C LEU A 83 6.12 3.10 27.96
N SER A 84 6.92 4.00 28.55
CA SER A 84 7.89 4.86 27.88
C SER A 84 9.11 4.07 27.37
N GLN A 85 8.84 3.10 26.49
CA GLN A 85 9.87 2.34 25.79
C GLN A 85 10.43 3.20 24.65
N ASN A 86 11.51 3.93 24.92
CA ASN A 86 12.18 4.71 23.89
C ASN A 86 13.14 3.81 23.11
N ARG A 87 12.94 3.73 21.80
CA ARG A 87 13.72 2.89 20.90
C ARG A 87 14.29 3.70 19.74
N MET A 88 15.46 3.32 19.26
CA MET A 88 16.06 3.88 18.06
C MET A 88 16.26 2.78 17.03
N LEU A 89 15.56 2.87 15.90
CA LEU A 89 15.79 2.01 14.76
C LEU A 89 16.94 2.60 13.93
N VAL A 90 18.03 1.86 13.83
CA VAL A 90 19.25 2.27 13.13
C VAL A 90 19.45 1.37 11.92
N LEU A 91 19.44 1.95 10.72
CA LEU A 91 19.56 1.20 9.47
C LEU A 91 20.87 1.56 8.75
N ASP A 92 21.65 0.54 8.38
CA ASP A 92 22.83 0.70 7.54
C ASP A 92 22.41 1.02 6.09
N MET A 93 22.97 2.09 5.54
CA MET A 93 22.77 2.60 4.18
C MET A 93 24.11 2.77 3.45
N SER A 94 25.11 1.97 3.82
CA SER A 94 26.37 1.83 3.08
C SER A 94 26.16 1.06 1.77
N ARG A 95 27.17 1.02 0.89
CA ARG A 95 27.05 0.41 -0.45
C ARG A 95 27.06 -1.12 -0.38
N SER A 96 27.61 -1.69 0.69
CA SER A 96 27.51 -3.11 1.04
C SER A 96 26.08 -3.66 0.91
N MET A 97 25.09 -2.81 1.21
CA MET A 97 23.67 -3.15 1.25
C MET A 97 23.07 -3.42 -0.14
N TYR A 98 23.78 -3.12 -1.23
CA TYR A 98 23.41 -3.58 -2.57
C TYR A 98 23.85 -5.02 -2.89
N ALA A 99 24.62 -5.68 -2.02
CA ALA A 99 24.99 -7.09 -2.22
C ALA A 99 23.77 -8.03 -2.24
N SER A 100 23.86 -9.07 -3.07
CA SER A 100 22.75 -9.97 -3.43
C SER A 100 22.90 -11.40 -2.88
N ASP A 101 23.69 -11.59 -1.82
CA ASP A 101 23.82 -12.88 -1.11
C ASP A 101 22.53 -13.30 -0.41
N ILE A 102 21.61 -12.35 -0.18
CA ILE A 102 20.23 -12.61 0.25
C ILE A 102 19.30 -11.92 -0.74
N LYS A 103 18.37 -12.68 -1.32
CA LYS A 103 17.46 -12.18 -2.38
C LYS A 103 16.40 -11.21 -1.81
N PRO A 104 16.04 -10.13 -2.53
CA PRO A 104 16.65 -9.69 -3.79
C PRO A 104 18.01 -9.00 -3.57
N ASN A 105 18.16 -8.20 -2.52
CA ASN A 105 19.43 -7.71 -1.99
C ASN A 105 19.30 -7.36 -0.48
N ARG A 106 20.43 -7.08 0.18
CA ARG A 106 20.50 -6.72 1.61
C ARG A 106 19.65 -5.51 1.98
N LEU A 107 19.62 -4.47 1.14
CA LEU A 107 18.82 -3.24 1.33
C LEU A 107 17.31 -3.53 1.32
N ALA A 108 16.83 -4.30 0.35
CA ALA A 108 15.42 -4.68 0.27
C ALA A 108 15.02 -5.54 1.48
N GLN A 109 15.84 -6.52 1.86
CA GLN A 109 15.61 -7.30 3.07
C GLN A 109 15.61 -6.44 4.34
N THR A 110 16.51 -5.46 4.43
CA THR A 110 16.56 -4.50 5.55
C THR A 110 15.27 -3.68 5.64
N ARG A 111 14.77 -3.16 4.51
CA ARG A 111 13.48 -2.46 4.45
C ARG A 111 12.33 -3.38 4.87
N TYR A 112 12.22 -4.58 4.31
CA TYR A 112 11.15 -5.53 4.69
C TYR A 112 11.20 -5.91 6.17
N LYS A 113 12.38 -6.26 6.71
CA LYS A 113 12.55 -6.63 8.12
C LYS A 113 12.26 -5.46 9.06
N ALA A 114 12.59 -4.23 8.68
CA ALA A 114 12.24 -3.02 9.43
C ALA A 114 10.72 -2.72 9.38
N LEU A 115 10.09 -2.84 8.21
CA LEU A 115 8.64 -2.68 8.04
C LEU A 115 7.84 -3.75 8.79
N ASP A 116 8.34 -4.99 8.86
CA ASP A 116 7.75 -6.07 9.68
C ASP A 116 7.94 -5.85 11.20
N LEU A 117 8.91 -5.03 11.61
CA LEU A 117 9.24 -4.76 13.01
C LEU A 117 8.31 -3.69 13.61
N LEU A 118 8.02 -2.63 12.85
CA LEU A 118 7.22 -1.49 13.31
C LEU A 118 5.82 -1.87 13.84
N PRO A 119 5.00 -2.73 13.19
CA PRO A 119 3.67 -3.11 13.70
C PRO A 119 3.71 -3.98 14.97
N LYS A 120 4.84 -4.62 15.27
CA LYS A 120 5.04 -5.44 16.48
C LYS A 120 5.35 -4.57 17.70
N TRP A 121 5.66 -3.30 17.48
CA TRP A 121 6.01 -2.30 18.47
C TRP A 121 4.82 -1.39 18.80
N LYS A 122 3.81 -1.96 19.46
CA LYS A 122 2.53 -1.28 19.76
C LYS A 122 2.62 -0.16 20.81
N GLU A 123 3.70 -0.14 21.58
CA GLU A 123 3.90 0.77 22.72
C GLU A 123 5.31 1.38 22.69
N GLY A 124 5.46 2.52 23.34
CA GLY A 124 6.68 3.32 23.33
C GLY A 124 6.84 4.22 22.10
N ALA A 125 7.96 4.93 22.04
CA ALA A 125 8.30 5.83 20.94
C ALA A 125 9.54 5.31 20.20
N THR A 126 9.50 5.40 18.87
CA THR A 126 10.56 4.92 17.97
C THR A 126 11.12 6.10 17.19
N GLY A 127 12.44 6.29 17.23
CA GLY A 127 13.15 7.18 16.31
C GLY A 127 13.76 6.38 15.15
N LEU A 128 14.11 7.06 14.07
CA LEU A 128 14.72 6.47 12.89
C LEU A 128 16.00 7.21 12.52
N ILE A 129 17.11 6.49 12.57
CA ILE A 129 18.44 6.93 12.14
C ILE A 129 18.91 6.03 10.99
N VAL A 130 19.56 6.64 10.02
CA VAL A 130 20.30 5.94 8.96
C VAL A 130 21.78 6.30 9.06
N TYR A 131 22.68 5.42 8.64
CA TYR A 131 24.10 5.73 8.62
C TYR A 131 24.85 5.10 7.44
N ALA A 132 25.95 5.76 7.07
CA ALA A 132 26.96 5.30 6.13
C ALA A 132 28.30 5.84 6.65
N GLY A 133 29.00 6.73 5.94
CA GLY A 133 30.20 7.40 6.47
C GLY A 133 29.94 8.32 7.67
N ASP A 134 28.70 8.78 7.83
CA ASP A 134 28.15 9.52 8.97
C ASP A 134 26.66 9.13 9.14
N ALA A 135 26.06 9.48 10.27
CA ALA A 135 24.69 9.14 10.63
C ALA A 135 23.73 10.33 10.60
N TYR A 136 22.47 10.11 10.22
CA TYR A 136 21.46 11.15 10.07
C TYR A 136 20.13 10.74 10.71
N SER A 137 19.49 11.69 11.37
CA SER A 137 18.16 11.51 11.95
C SER A 137 17.11 11.78 10.88
N LEU A 138 16.32 10.77 10.56
CA LEU A 138 15.16 10.93 9.68
C LEU A 138 13.89 11.24 10.47
N SER A 139 13.74 10.63 11.64
CA SER A 139 12.65 10.93 12.57
C SER A 139 13.13 10.91 14.02
N PRO A 140 12.78 11.92 14.86
CA PRO A 140 12.93 11.82 16.31
C PRO A 140 11.99 10.75 16.88
N LEU A 141 12.07 10.51 18.19
CA LEU A 141 11.18 9.58 18.88
C LEU A 141 9.70 9.93 18.62
N THR A 142 8.98 9.05 17.93
CA THR A 142 7.55 9.20 17.60
C THR A 142 6.78 7.90 17.87
N THR A 143 5.48 8.03 18.16
CA THR A 143 4.55 6.88 18.23
C THR A 143 3.96 6.54 16.86
N ASP A 144 4.16 7.37 15.84
CA ASP A 144 3.63 7.15 14.48
C ASP A 144 4.53 6.22 13.65
N ALA A 145 4.25 4.92 13.74
CA ALA A 145 4.86 3.90 12.92
C ALA A 145 4.58 4.05 11.41
N SER A 146 3.49 4.72 11.00
CA SER A 146 3.12 4.86 9.59
C SER A 146 4.01 5.86 8.85
N THR A 147 4.34 6.99 9.51
CA THR A 147 5.33 7.94 9.00
C THR A 147 6.71 7.28 8.87
N LEU A 148 7.12 6.46 9.85
CA LEU A 148 8.39 5.72 9.77
C LEU A 148 8.41 4.73 8.60
N ALA A 149 7.31 4.00 8.36
CA ALA A 149 7.20 3.07 7.24
C ALA A 149 7.38 3.76 5.87
N GLY A 150 6.68 4.88 5.63
CA GLY A 150 6.79 5.64 4.38
C GLY A 150 8.19 6.22 4.14
N ILE A 151 8.94 6.55 5.19
CA ILE A 151 10.36 6.92 5.08
C ILE A 151 11.19 5.68 4.67
N ILE A 152 11.03 4.56 5.38
CA ILE A 152 11.84 3.33 5.21
C ILE A 152 11.72 2.75 3.79
N GLU A 153 10.52 2.75 3.21
CA GLU A 153 10.28 2.27 1.85
C GLU A 153 11.19 2.94 0.82
N ASN A 154 11.53 4.21 1.02
CA ASN A 154 12.24 5.06 0.06
C ASN A 154 13.73 5.27 0.42
N LEU A 155 14.29 4.47 1.34
CA LEU A 155 15.71 4.56 1.68
C LEU A 155 16.61 3.85 0.66
N SER A 156 17.70 4.52 0.28
CA SER A 156 18.79 3.93 -0.48
C SER A 156 20.16 4.55 -0.13
N PRO A 157 21.27 3.79 -0.31
CA PRO A 157 22.63 4.30 -0.15
C PRO A 157 22.98 5.54 -1.00
N GLU A 158 22.29 5.76 -2.12
CA GLU A 158 22.52 6.94 -2.98
C GLU A 158 22.05 8.26 -2.36
N LEU A 159 21.18 8.20 -1.35
CA LEU A 159 20.72 9.38 -0.63
C LEU A 159 21.76 9.88 0.38
N MET A 160 22.70 9.02 0.78
CA MET A 160 23.65 9.29 1.85
C MET A 160 24.73 10.31 1.44
N PRO A 161 24.83 11.49 2.11
CA PRO A 161 25.79 12.54 1.78
C PRO A 161 27.26 12.09 1.78
N PHE A 162 27.63 11.17 2.68
CA PHE A 162 28.96 10.59 2.77
C PHE A 162 28.86 9.05 2.79
N GLN A 163 29.60 8.42 1.88
CA GLN A 163 29.64 6.97 1.69
C GLN A 163 30.64 6.30 2.64
N GLY A 164 30.56 4.97 2.79
CA GLY A 164 31.31 4.17 3.76
C GLY A 164 30.41 3.64 4.88
N SER A 165 31.01 3.17 5.98
CA SER A 165 30.30 2.70 7.18
C SER A 165 30.94 3.27 8.46
N ASN A 166 30.10 3.57 9.46
CA ASN A 166 30.43 4.27 10.71
C ASN A 166 29.31 4.12 11.77
N LEU A 167 29.07 2.88 12.23
CA LEU A 167 28.06 2.61 13.27
C LEU A 167 28.23 3.44 14.57
N PRO A 168 29.44 3.78 15.05
CA PRO A 168 29.62 4.61 16.24
C PRO A 168 28.91 5.98 16.15
N ALA A 169 28.91 6.63 14.99
CA ALA A 169 28.23 7.90 14.80
C ALA A 169 26.70 7.77 14.92
N ALA A 170 26.14 6.62 14.51
CA ALA A 170 24.72 6.33 14.65
C ALA A 170 24.33 6.09 16.12
N ILE A 171 25.19 5.41 16.87
CA ILE A 171 25.03 5.21 18.32
C ILE A 171 25.14 6.55 19.07
N GLU A 172 26.13 7.39 18.75
CA GLU A 172 26.28 8.72 19.34
C GLU A 172 25.03 9.59 19.10
N LEU A 173 24.52 9.61 17.86
CA LEU A 173 23.28 10.31 17.52
C LEU A 173 22.08 9.74 18.28
N SER A 174 21.97 8.41 18.39
CA SER A 174 20.91 7.74 19.19
C SER A 174 20.93 8.19 20.65
N LEU A 175 22.13 8.22 21.27
CA LEU A 175 22.33 8.69 22.64
C LEU A 175 21.96 10.16 22.81
N SER A 176 22.24 11.01 21.81
CA SER A 176 21.84 12.42 21.86
C SER A 176 20.32 12.59 21.83
N GLN A 177 19.59 11.79 21.04
CA GLN A 177 18.13 11.86 20.95
C GLN A 177 17.43 11.31 22.19
N PHE A 178 17.93 10.22 22.77
CA PHE A 178 17.45 9.77 24.08
C PHE A 178 17.64 10.87 25.14
N SER A 179 18.81 11.51 25.18
CA SER A 179 19.10 12.60 26.13
C SER A 179 18.18 13.81 25.92
N GLN A 180 17.92 14.22 24.68
CA GLN A 180 17.01 15.32 24.33
C GLN A 180 15.55 15.04 24.76
N ALA A 181 15.12 13.78 24.70
CA ALA A 181 13.80 13.36 25.15
C ALA A 181 13.71 13.08 26.67
N GLY A 182 14.75 13.38 27.45
CA GLY A 182 14.81 13.08 28.89
C GLY A 182 14.91 11.58 29.21
N ALA A 183 15.21 10.74 28.21
CA ALA A 183 15.27 9.30 28.33
C ALA A 183 16.65 8.82 28.79
N ASN A 184 16.78 8.49 30.08
CA ASN A 184 18.00 7.90 30.66
C ASN A 184 18.17 6.40 30.32
N GLN A 185 17.22 5.81 29.59
CA GLN A 185 17.21 4.41 29.16
C GLN A 185 16.53 4.25 27.79
N GLY A 186 16.92 3.21 27.05
CA GLY A 186 16.39 2.94 25.73
C GLY A 186 17.10 1.80 25.00
N ASP A 187 16.48 1.37 23.89
CA ASP A 187 17.00 0.31 23.03
C ASP A 187 17.42 0.84 21.67
N ILE A 188 18.66 0.59 21.27
CA ILE A 188 19.12 0.78 19.90
C ILE A 188 18.96 -0.56 19.17
N VAL A 189 18.23 -0.57 18.06
CA VAL A 189 18.03 -1.76 17.22
C VAL A 189 18.67 -1.50 15.87
N VAL A 190 19.80 -2.14 15.64
CA VAL A 190 20.66 -1.95 14.47
C VAL A 190 20.39 -3.04 13.43
N LEU A 191 20.08 -2.66 12.20
CA LEU A 191 20.11 -3.55 11.03
C LEU A 191 21.35 -3.19 10.21
N ALA A 192 22.37 -4.03 10.25
CA ALA A 192 23.71 -3.77 9.68
C ALA A 192 24.35 -5.05 9.16
N ASP A 193 25.31 -4.93 8.23
CA ASP A 193 25.99 -6.07 7.62
C ASP A 193 27.42 -6.30 8.13
N ASP A 194 28.14 -5.28 8.59
CA ASP A 194 29.51 -5.43 9.09
C ASP A 194 29.82 -4.50 10.26
N LEU A 195 30.91 -4.78 10.97
CA LEU A 195 31.45 -3.90 12.02
C LEU A 195 32.94 -4.19 12.25
N ASP A 196 33.82 -3.22 12.02
CA ASP A 196 35.26 -3.41 12.27
C ASP A 196 35.64 -3.29 13.76
N ASP A 197 36.87 -3.68 14.10
CA ASP A 197 37.36 -3.69 15.48
C ASP A 197 37.46 -2.28 16.09
N SER A 198 37.72 -1.26 15.26
CA SER A 198 37.81 0.15 15.69
C SER A 198 36.43 0.76 15.94
N GLU A 199 35.45 0.37 15.13
CA GLU A 199 34.04 0.72 15.31
C GLU A 199 33.47 0.02 16.54
N LEU A 200 33.73 -1.27 16.71
CA LEU A 200 33.32 -2.03 17.89
C LEU A 200 33.87 -1.39 19.18
N ALA A 201 35.16 -1.04 19.21
CA ALA A 201 35.77 -0.39 20.36
C ALA A 201 35.10 0.96 20.69
N ARG A 202 34.87 1.83 19.70
CA ARG A 202 34.20 3.12 19.87
C ARG A 202 32.74 2.96 20.30
N SER A 203 32.00 2.06 19.66
CA SER A 203 30.59 1.75 19.97
C SER A 203 30.42 1.29 21.42
N LEU A 204 31.33 0.44 21.91
CA LEU A 204 31.32 -0.06 23.28
C LEU A 204 31.67 1.01 24.32
N ASP A 205 32.55 1.97 23.99
CA ASP A 205 32.90 3.05 24.90
C ASP A 205 31.77 4.09 25.01
N LEU A 206 31.11 4.44 23.90
CA LEU A 206 29.96 5.36 23.86
C LEU A 206 28.81 4.95 24.78
N VAL A 207 28.51 3.65 24.86
CA VAL A 207 27.40 3.11 25.67
C VAL A 207 27.82 2.68 27.09
N LYS A 208 29.13 2.74 27.40
CA LYS A 208 29.68 2.28 28.68
C LYS A 208 29.11 3.08 29.85
N GLY A 209 28.54 2.37 30.82
CA GLY A 209 27.92 2.98 32.01
C GLY A 209 26.59 3.69 31.77
N LYS A 210 25.99 3.56 30.57
CA LYS A 210 24.64 4.05 30.26
C LYS A 210 23.64 2.88 30.31
N ASN A 211 22.37 3.14 30.62
CA ASN A 211 21.32 2.13 30.59
C ASN A 211 20.75 1.95 29.16
N ILE A 212 21.64 1.75 28.20
CA ILE A 212 21.33 1.68 26.76
C ILE A 212 21.82 0.35 26.22
N ARG A 213 20.93 -0.40 25.57
CA ARG A 213 21.22 -1.71 25.00
C ARG A 213 21.28 -1.62 23.49
N VAL A 214 22.19 -2.35 22.85
CA VAL A 214 22.30 -2.40 21.38
C VAL A 214 21.93 -3.80 20.91
N SER A 215 20.71 -3.97 20.39
CA SER A 215 20.32 -5.20 19.72
C SER A 215 20.66 -5.11 18.23
N VAL A 216 21.12 -6.20 17.63
CA VAL A 216 21.64 -6.23 16.27
C VAL A 216 20.97 -7.35 15.47
N LEU A 217 20.30 -6.97 14.39
CA LEU A 217 19.88 -7.89 13.32
C LEU A 217 20.96 -7.85 12.23
N ALA A 218 21.77 -8.89 12.14
CA ALA A 218 22.86 -8.95 11.18
C ALA A 218 22.33 -9.35 9.79
N ILE A 219 22.57 -8.48 8.80
CA ILE A 219 22.15 -8.64 7.41
C ILE A 219 23.32 -9.22 6.59
N GLY A 220 23.06 -10.20 5.73
CA GLY A 220 24.08 -10.80 4.86
C GLY A 220 24.74 -12.06 5.43
N THR A 221 25.79 -12.52 4.75
CA THR A 221 26.43 -13.82 4.96
C THR A 221 27.97 -13.72 5.04
N ALA A 222 28.59 -14.70 5.69
CA ALA A 222 30.05 -14.79 5.78
C ALA A 222 30.73 -15.08 4.43
N ASN A 223 30.02 -15.72 3.48
CA ASN A 223 30.50 -15.94 2.12
C ASN A 223 30.52 -14.63 1.32
N GLY A 224 29.48 -13.81 1.51
CA GLY A 224 29.29 -12.55 0.84
C GLY A 224 28.86 -12.66 -0.63
N ALA A 225 28.65 -11.51 -1.26
CA ALA A 225 28.39 -11.40 -2.69
C ALA A 225 29.03 -10.13 -3.28
N PRO A 226 29.25 -10.09 -4.61
CA PRO A 226 29.55 -8.86 -5.33
C PRO A 226 28.49 -7.79 -5.09
N ILE A 227 28.92 -6.55 -4.94
CA ILE A 227 28.02 -5.39 -4.84
C ILE A 227 27.61 -4.96 -6.25
N ALA A 228 26.32 -5.08 -6.57
CA ALA A 228 25.75 -4.63 -7.85
C ALA A 228 25.03 -3.29 -7.65
N LEU A 229 25.56 -2.22 -8.25
CA LEU A 229 24.99 -0.89 -8.17
C LEU A 229 23.67 -0.79 -8.99
N PRO A 230 22.82 0.22 -8.76
CA PRO A 230 21.54 0.37 -9.47
C PRO A 230 21.66 0.52 -10.99
N ASP A 231 22.82 0.91 -11.52
CA ASP A 231 23.13 0.93 -12.95
C ASP A 231 23.45 -0.45 -13.55
N GLY A 232 23.43 -1.50 -12.73
CA GLY A 232 23.79 -2.88 -13.09
C GLY A 232 25.30 -3.15 -13.11
N SER A 233 26.15 -2.15 -12.83
CA SER A 233 27.59 -2.33 -12.74
C SER A 233 27.98 -2.98 -11.41
N LEU A 234 29.12 -3.70 -11.40
CA LEU A 234 29.70 -4.21 -10.17
C LEU A 234 30.65 -3.16 -9.57
N LEU A 235 30.51 -2.88 -8.27
CA LEU A 235 31.42 -1.99 -7.57
C LEU A 235 32.84 -2.55 -7.64
N LYS A 236 33.80 -1.70 -8.02
CA LYS A 236 35.22 -2.05 -8.15
C LYS A 236 36.05 -1.22 -7.20
N THR A 237 37.10 -1.84 -6.69
CA THR A 237 38.22 -1.19 -5.99
C THR A 237 38.96 -0.22 -6.90
N THR A 238 39.81 0.64 -6.33
CA THR A 238 40.72 1.51 -7.08
C THR A 238 41.70 0.74 -7.98
N GLN A 239 41.99 -0.54 -7.67
CA GLN A 239 42.75 -1.46 -8.54
C GLN A 239 41.88 -2.20 -9.59
N GLY A 240 40.61 -1.82 -9.76
CA GLY A 240 39.71 -2.37 -10.79
C GLY A 240 39.13 -3.77 -10.49
N SER A 241 39.46 -4.36 -9.34
CA SER A 241 38.92 -5.66 -8.90
C SER A 241 37.54 -5.50 -8.24
N THR A 242 36.61 -6.40 -8.55
CA THR A 242 35.25 -6.41 -7.99
C THR A 242 35.25 -6.52 -6.46
N VAL A 243 34.48 -5.66 -5.79
CA VAL A 243 34.27 -5.69 -4.34
C VAL A 243 33.26 -6.77 -3.98
N VAL A 244 33.57 -7.58 -2.96
CA VAL A 244 32.69 -8.61 -2.40
C VAL A 244 32.40 -8.28 -0.93
N ALA A 245 31.14 -7.96 -0.61
CA ALA A 245 30.73 -7.59 0.73
C ALA A 245 30.55 -8.84 1.61
N LYS A 246 31.34 -8.98 2.68
CA LYS A 246 31.27 -10.10 3.63
C LYS A 246 30.87 -9.61 5.02
N THR A 247 29.97 -10.34 5.66
CA THR A 247 29.39 -9.99 6.96
C THR A 247 30.19 -10.61 8.12
N HIS A 248 30.94 -9.82 8.90
CA HIS A 248 31.69 -10.33 10.06
C HIS A 248 30.83 -10.40 11.33
N LEU A 249 29.98 -11.42 11.39
CA LEU A 249 29.01 -11.67 12.48
C LEU A 249 29.59 -11.57 13.91
N LYS A 250 30.87 -11.90 14.11
CA LYS A 250 31.54 -11.92 15.42
C LYS A 250 31.51 -10.56 16.14
N ASN A 251 31.75 -9.45 15.42
CA ASN A 251 31.85 -8.13 16.04
C ASN A 251 30.46 -7.57 16.37
N LEU A 252 29.50 -7.74 15.46
CA LEU A 252 28.07 -7.47 15.67
C LEU A 252 27.53 -8.24 16.89
N GLN A 253 27.86 -9.53 17.01
CA GLN A 253 27.49 -10.36 18.18
C GLN A 253 28.18 -9.87 19.46
N THR A 254 29.44 -9.46 19.39
CA THR A 254 30.19 -8.95 20.55
C THR A 254 29.62 -7.62 21.06
N LEU A 255 29.21 -6.73 20.16
CA LEU A 255 28.53 -5.47 20.50
C LEU A 255 27.22 -5.73 21.24
N ALA A 256 26.36 -6.60 20.71
CA ALA A 256 25.09 -6.90 21.36
C ALA A 256 25.27 -7.54 22.75
N ASN A 257 26.11 -8.58 22.84
CA ASN A 257 26.33 -9.29 24.09
C ASN A 257 26.93 -8.40 25.19
N LYS A 258 27.88 -7.51 24.86
CA LYS A 258 28.51 -6.62 25.85
C LYS A 258 27.61 -5.46 26.29
N THR A 259 26.62 -5.08 25.49
CA THR A 259 25.64 -4.03 25.83
C THR A 259 24.37 -4.60 26.46
N GLY A 260 24.28 -5.92 26.62
CA GLY A 260 23.07 -6.58 27.09
C GLY A 260 21.90 -6.48 26.10
N GLY A 261 22.16 -6.29 24.81
CA GLY A 261 21.18 -6.43 23.74
C GLY A 261 21.11 -7.85 23.19
N MET A 262 20.26 -8.06 22.18
CA MET A 262 20.13 -9.34 21.47
C MET A 262 20.82 -9.31 20.11
N PHE A 263 21.60 -10.34 19.78
CA PHE A 263 22.12 -10.57 18.43
C PHE A 263 21.27 -11.62 17.71
N VAL A 264 20.83 -11.31 16.48
CA VAL A 264 20.12 -12.27 15.62
C VAL A 264 20.64 -12.16 14.18
N PRO A 265 21.16 -13.24 13.57
CA PRO A 265 21.43 -13.25 12.14
C PRO A 265 20.12 -13.39 11.36
N ILE A 266 19.99 -12.66 10.25
CA ILE A 266 18.83 -12.68 9.36
C ILE A 266 18.38 -14.10 8.99
N GLN A 267 17.06 -14.32 9.02
CA GLN A 267 16.42 -15.59 8.72
C GLN A 267 15.54 -15.48 7.48
N HIS A 268 15.40 -16.61 6.77
CA HIS A 268 14.47 -16.80 5.64
C HIS A 268 12.98 -16.75 6.06
N ASN A 269 12.71 -16.66 7.36
CA ASN A 269 11.39 -16.47 7.98
C ASN A 269 11.48 -15.29 8.96
N ASN A 270 10.34 -14.87 9.54
CA ASN A 270 10.30 -13.68 10.40
C ASN A 270 10.59 -13.92 11.89
N ARG A 271 11.15 -15.09 12.26
CA ARG A 271 11.54 -15.39 13.65
C ARG A 271 12.62 -14.43 14.17
N ASP A 272 13.42 -13.87 13.28
CA ASP A 272 14.41 -12.83 13.60
C ASP A 272 13.73 -11.54 14.10
N VAL A 273 12.78 -11.02 13.32
CA VAL A 273 11.95 -9.87 13.67
C VAL A 273 11.12 -10.15 14.93
N ASP A 274 10.51 -11.34 15.04
CA ASP A 274 9.73 -11.75 16.22
C ASP A 274 10.58 -11.76 17.49
N SER A 275 11.80 -12.29 17.43
CA SER A 275 12.70 -12.40 18.57
C SER A 275 13.13 -11.02 19.07
N ILE A 276 13.51 -10.11 18.16
CA ILE A 276 13.89 -8.74 18.52
C ILE A 276 12.70 -7.96 19.06
N ALA A 277 11.53 -8.02 18.40
CA ALA A 277 10.34 -7.33 18.87
C ALA A 277 9.91 -7.82 20.27
N ALA A 278 9.91 -9.14 20.50
CA ALA A 278 9.62 -9.71 21.81
C ALA A 278 10.65 -9.30 22.87
N TYR A 279 11.93 -9.23 22.51
CA TYR A 279 13.00 -8.83 23.43
C TYR A 279 12.87 -7.36 23.88
N THR A 280 12.66 -6.44 22.93
CA THR A 280 12.49 -5.01 23.25
C THR A 280 11.20 -4.78 24.04
N ASN A 281 10.06 -5.35 23.59
CA ASN A 281 8.76 -5.17 24.23
C ASN A 281 8.75 -5.68 25.69
N ASN A 282 9.27 -6.88 25.96
CA ASN A 282 9.17 -7.48 27.30
C ASN A 282 10.10 -6.82 28.34
N THR A 283 11.20 -6.19 27.91
CA THR A 283 12.17 -5.64 28.88
C THR A 283 11.74 -4.28 29.41
N GLY A 284 11.11 -3.44 28.58
CA GLY A 284 10.56 -2.16 29.04
C GLY A 284 9.54 -2.34 30.17
N ASN A 285 8.77 -3.42 30.16
CA ASN A 285 7.82 -3.76 31.23
C ASN A 285 8.53 -3.97 32.59
N ASN A 286 9.72 -4.58 32.59
CA ASN A 286 10.47 -4.88 33.81
C ASN A 286 11.26 -3.67 34.36
N LEU A 287 11.62 -2.72 33.50
CA LEU A 287 12.31 -1.48 33.89
C LEU A 287 11.33 -0.37 34.29
N ALA A 288 10.28 -0.12 33.51
CA ALA A 288 9.26 0.87 33.81
C ALA A 288 8.49 0.54 35.11
N ALA A 289 8.27 -0.74 35.40
CA ALA A 289 7.64 -1.19 36.66
C ALA A 289 8.45 -0.84 37.93
N LYS A 290 9.75 -0.56 37.82
CA LYS A 290 10.57 -0.09 38.94
C LYS A 290 10.54 1.43 39.14
N GLN A 291 10.26 2.21 38.10
CA GLN A 291 10.36 3.67 38.13
C GLN A 291 9.00 4.37 38.27
N ASN A 292 7.92 3.80 37.71
CA ASN A 292 6.58 4.42 37.73
C ASN A 292 5.71 4.06 38.96
N GLN A 293 6.30 3.59 40.08
CA GLN A 293 5.54 3.37 41.32
C GLN A 293 5.07 4.67 42.01
N GLU A 294 5.61 5.84 41.62
CA GLU A 294 5.38 7.11 42.31
C GLU A 294 4.32 8.03 41.68
N VAL A 295 4.03 7.91 40.37
CA VAL A 295 3.01 8.75 39.70
C VAL A 295 1.59 8.21 39.96
N LYS A 296 1.13 8.38 41.20
CA LYS A 296 -0.24 8.09 41.63
C LYS A 296 -1.15 9.26 41.24
N THR A 297 -1.81 9.15 40.09
CA THR A 297 -2.91 10.06 39.75
C THR A 297 -4.15 9.69 40.57
N ASP A 298 -4.37 10.43 41.66
CA ASP A 298 -5.51 10.25 42.56
C ASP A 298 -6.84 10.68 41.91
N SER A 299 -7.39 9.80 41.05
CA SER A 299 -8.75 9.98 40.53
C SER A 299 -9.77 9.73 41.64
N ARG A 300 -10.40 10.81 42.14
CA ARG A 300 -11.46 10.73 43.16
C ARG A 300 -12.78 10.32 42.51
N LEU A 301 -13.47 9.33 43.09
CA LEU A 301 -14.75 8.86 42.58
C LEU A 301 -15.90 9.73 43.11
N ASN A 302 -16.77 10.17 42.21
CA ASN A 302 -18.01 10.86 42.59
C ASN A 302 -18.98 9.85 43.22
N GLY A 303 -19.14 9.88 44.55
CA GLY A 303 -20.08 9.05 45.30
C GLY A 303 -21.53 9.57 45.30
N GLY A 304 -21.80 10.71 44.67
CA GLY A 304 -23.13 11.33 44.60
C GLY A 304 -24.22 10.43 43.99
N PHE A 305 -23.86 9.41 43.19
CA PHE A 305 -24.83 8.44 42.66
C PHE A 305 -25.55 7.65 43.76
N TRP A 306 -24.92 7.41 44.91
CA TRP A 306 -25.57 6.74 46.07
C TRP A 306 -26.73 7.56 46.65
N LEU A 307 -26.81 8.85 46.36
CA LEU A 307 -27.91 9.72 46.77
C LEU A 307 -29.08 9.72 45.78
N LEU A 308 -28.93 9.12 44.58
CA LEU A 308 -30.04 9.01 43.61
C LEU A 308 -31.19 8.13 44.11
N PRO A 309 -30.98 6.94 44.70
CA PRO A 309 -32.06 6.17 45.33
C PRO A 309 -32.74 6.93 46.47
N LEU A 310 -31.97 7.68 47.27
CA LEU A 310 -32.50 8.50 48.36
C LEU A 310 -33.33 9.68 47.85
N LEU A 311 -32.96 10.27 46.71
CA LEU A 311 -33.68 11.34 46.02
C LEU A 311 -35.02 10.85 45.43
N LEU A 312 -35.11 9.60 44.99
CA LEU A 312 -36.34 9.04 44.45
C LEU A 312 -37.46 8.94 45.51
N LEU A 313 -37.13 8.68 46.78
CA LEU A 313 -38.13 8.55 47.85
C LEU A 313 -39.04 9.79 48.00
N PRO A 314 -38.54 11.02 48.20
CA PRO A 314 -39.42 12.20 48.26
C PRO A 314 -40.10 12.50 46.92
N THR A 315 -39.47 12.26 45.76
CA THR A 315 -40.07 12.59 44.45
C THR A 315 -41.32 11.77 44.13
N VAL A 316 -41.43 10.53 44.63
CA VAL A 316 -42.67 9.74 44.55
C VAL A 316 -43.86 10.46 45.19
N PHE A 317 -43.66 11.17 46.31
CA PHE A 317 -44.72 11.92 47.00
C PHE A 317 -45.01 13.30 46.39
N LEU A 318 -44.14 13.83 45.52
CA LEU A 318 -44.37 15.08 44.80
C LEU A 318 -45.38 14.95 43.66
N PHE A 319 -45.38 13.80 42.97
CA PHE A 319 -46.19 13.59 41.77
C PHE A 319 -47.38 12.66 42.05
N ARG A 320 -48.61 13.22 42.06
CA ARG A 320 -49.88 12.50 42.29
C ARG A 320 -50.21 11.38 41.27
N ARG A 321 -49.42 11.25 40.19
CA ARG A 321 -49.42 10.14 39.21
C ARG A 321 -47.99 9.61 38.93
N GLY A 322 -47.03 9.94 39.78
CA GLY A 322 -45.59 9.80 39.51
C GLY A 322 -45.05 8.37 39.51
N VAL A 323 -45.75 7.44 40.17
CA VAL A 323 -45.34 6.02 40.23
C VAL A 323 -45.11 5.45 38.83
N ILE A 324 -45.98 5.79 37.87
CA ILE A 324 -45.86 5.36 36.46
C ILE A 324 -44.56 5.88 35.84
N TRP A 325 -44.26 7.18 36.03
CA TRP A 325 -43.06 7.80 35.46
C TRP A 325 -41.76 7.33 36.12
N VAL A 326 -41.77 7.03 37.43
CA VAL A 326 -40.64 6.41 38.12
C VAL A 326 -40.41 4.97 37.62
N PHE A 327 -41.48 4.21 37.37
CA PHE A 327 -41.38 2.86 36.78
C PHE A 327 -40.80 2.90 35.36
N VAL A 328 -41.28 3.83 34.51
CA VAL A 328 -40.76 4.05 33.15
C VAL A 328 -39.29 4.50 33.17
N ALA A 329 -38.93 5.44 34.05
CA ALA A 329 -37.54 5.92 34.17
C ALA A 329 -36.57 4.85 34.72
N ALA A 330 -37.05 3.93 35.56
CA ALA A 330 -36.26 2.81 36.07
C ALA A 330 -36.05 1.69 35.03
N LEU A 331 -37.00 1.49 34.11
CA LEU A 331 -36.92 0.47 33.06
C LEU A 331 -36.11 0.93 31.84
N LEU A 332 -36.20 2.20 31.46
CA LEU A 332 -35.48 2.78 30.31
C LEU A 332 -33.98 2.41 30.21
N PRO A 333 -33.15 2.51 31.27
CA PRO A 333 -31.73 2.17 31.17
C PRO A 333 -31.43 0.67 31.05
N MET A 334 -32.40 -0.23 31.27
CA MET A 334 -32.19 -1.68 31.10
C MET A 334 -32.43 -2.16 29.66
N THR A 335 -33.16 -1.40 28.84
CA THR A 335 -33.48 -1.75 27.44
C THR A 335 -32.69 -0.94 26.42
N TRP A 336 -31.83 -0.02 26.86
CA TRP A 336 -31.06 0.87 26.00
C TRP A 336 -29.57 0.54 26.01
N THR A 337 -29.23 -0.62 25.46
CA THR A 337 -27.91 -0.86 24.87
C THR A 337 -27.99 -0.47 23.39
N PRO A 338 -27.64 0.78 23.01
CA PRO A 338 -27.40 1.05 21.59
C PRO A 338 -26.21 0.20 21.15
N ASP A 339 -26.39 -0.55 20.05
CA ASP A 339 -25.23 -0.93 19.24
C ASP A 339 -24.46 0.36 18.93
N ALA A 340 -23.13 0.32 19.05
CA ALA A 340 -22.26 1.48 18.84
C ALA A 340 -22.12 1.82 17.34
N GLN A 341 -23.23 2.10 16.68
CA GLN A 341 -23.29 2.68 15.35
C GLN A 341 -22.76 4.11 15.43
N ALA A 342 -21.65 4.37 14.70
CA ALA A 342 -20.98 5.65 14.71
C ALA A 342 -21.83 6.73 14.02
N ASN A 343 -22.60 7.45 14.85
CA ASN A 343 -23.24 8.74 14.56
C ASN A 343 -24.36 8.71 13.48
N PRO A 344 -25.66 8.67 13.86
CA PRO A 344 -26.79 8.61 12.92
C PRO A 344 -27.04 9.90 12.12
N PHE A 345 -26.19 10.92 12.26
CA PHE A 345 -26.30 12.21 11.56
C PHE A 345 -25.38 12.34 10.34
N LEU A 346 -24.59 11.31 10.00
CA LEU A 346 -23.74 11.32 8.80
C LEU A 346 -24.56 11.02 7.54
N ASN A 347 -24.35 11.81 6.48
CA ASN A 347 -24.91 11.51 5.16
C ASN A 347 -24.11 10.41 4.43
N ALA A 348 -24.60 9.96 3.28
CA ALA A 348 -23.97 8.89 2.49
C ALA A 348 -22.51 9.24 2.13
N ASP A 349 -22.25 10.46 1.62
CA ASP A 349 -20.91 10.89 1.23
C ASP A 349 -19.94 11.00 2.42
N GLN A 350 -20.37 11.46 3.59
CA GLN A 350 -19.53 11.51 4.80
C GLN A 350 -19.17 10.10 5.29
N LYS A 351 -20.11 9.15 5.20
CA LYS A 351 -19.83 7.75 5.50
C LYS A 351 -18.90 7.13 4.44
N ALA A 352 -19.11 7.42 3.17
CA ALA A 352 -18.24 6.99 2.07
C ALA A 352 -16.83 7.57 2.16
N ALA A 353 -16.67 8.84 2.55
CA ALA A 353 -15.38 9.48 2.78
C ALA A 353 -14.62 8.86 3.97
N ASN A 354 -15.31 8.41 5.01
CA ASN A 354 -14.69 7.66 6.09
C ASN A 354 -14.21 6.27 5.63
N LEU A 355 -15.00 5.55 4.83
CA LEU A 355 -14.61 4.27 4.22
C LEU A 355 -13.41 4.45 3.25
N TYR A 356 -13.44 5.50 2.43
CA TYR A 356 -12.34 5.87 1.53
C TYR A 356 -11.04 6.13 2.30
N LYS A 357 -11.10 6.85 3.43
CA LYS A 357 -9.96 7.08 4.33
C LYS A 357 -9.45 5.82 5.03
N GLN A 358 -10.28 4.80 5.16
CA GLN A 358 -9.92 3.47 5.71
C GLN A 358 -9.37 2.51 4.64
N GLY A 359 -9.36 2.92 3.36
CA GLY A 359 -8.96 2.06 2.24
C GLY A 359 -10.06 1.14 1.70
N GLU A 360 -11.30 1.26 2.21
CA GLU A 360 -12.44 0.44 1.78
C GLU A 360 -13.11 1.02 0.52
N TYR A 361 -12.30 1.22 -0.53
CA TYR A 361 -12.68 1.95 -1.75
C TYR A 361 -13.89 1.35 -2.49
N GLU A 362 -14.02 0.03 -2.56
CA GLU A 362 -15.19 -0.63 -3.18
C GLU A 362 -16.50 -0.32 -2.44
N GLN A 363 -16.48 -0.20 -1.11
CA GLN A 363 -17.68 0.19 -0.36
C GLN A 363 -17.95 1.70 -0.50
N ALA A 364 -16.91 2.53 -0.50
CA ALA A 364 -17.03 3.97 -0.70
C ALA A 364 -17.62 4.32 -2.07
N LYS A 365 -17.11 3.71 -3.16
CA LYS A 365 -17.58 3.83 -4.55
C LYS A 365 -19.10 3.68 -4.71
N ASN A 366 -19.67 2.70 -4.01
CA ASN A 366 -21.10 2.38 -4.07
C ASN A 366 -21.97 3.27 -3.17
N LEU A 367 -21.35 4.09 -2.30
CA LEU A 367 -22.04 4.91 -1.31
C LEU A 367 -21.90 6.42 -1.59
N PHE A 368 -20.87 6.85 -2.32
CA PHE A 368 -20.77 8.23 -2.81
C PHE A 368 -21.89 8.55 -3.79
N THR A 369 -22.51 9.72 -3.59
CA THR A 369 -23.48 10.34 -4.49
C THR A 369 -22.86 11.46 -5.33
N ASP A 370 -21.74 12.03 -4.87
CA ASP A 370 -20.92 12.96 -5.66
C ASP A 370 -20.11 12.22 -6.76
N PRO A 371 -20.23 12.60 -8.04
CA PRO A 371 -19.53 11.93 -9.14
C PRO A 371 -18.00 12.03 -9.09
N SER A 372 -17.44 13.12 -8.54
CA SER A 372 -15.99 13.29 -8.46
C SER A 372 -15.40 12.33 -7.41
N TRP A 373 -16.07 12.20 -6.27
CA TRP A 373 -15.71 11.23 -5.23
C TRP A 373 -15.96 9.77 -5.62
N GLN A 374 -17.07 9.49 -6.30
CA GLN A 374 -17.32 8.16 -6.88
C GLN A 374 -16.26 7.79 -7.93
N GLY A 375 -15.86 8.75 -8.76
CA GLY A 375 -14.77 8.58 -9.73
C GLY A 375 -13.43 8.31 -9.05
N ALA A 376 -13.10 9.08 -7.99
CA ALA A 376 -11.89 8.88 -7.20
C ALA A 376 -11.85 7.48 -6.56
N ALA A 377 -12.96 7.03 -5.95
CA ALA A 377 -13.07 5.69 -5.38
C ALA A 377 -12.92 4.59 -6.44
N SER A 378 -13.55 4.74 -7.61
CA SER A 378 -13.44 3.78 -8.73
C SER A 378 -12.02 3.73 -9.30
N TYR A 379 -11.33 4.87 -9.40
CA TYR A 379 -9.94 4.94 -9.83
C TYR A 379 -9.00 4.20 -8.86
N GLN A 380 -9.22 4.31 -7.54
CA GLN A 380 -8.43 3.57 -6.54
C GLN A 380 -8.66 2.05 -6.59
N THR A 381 -9.82 1.57 -7.06
CA THR A 381 -10.07 0.12 -7.22
C THR A 381 -9.63 -0.43 -8.59
N GLY A 382 -9.11 0.43 -9.47
CA GLY A 382 -8.71 0.05 -10.84
C GLY A 382 -9.89 -0.05 -11.82
N ASP A 383 -11.10 0.32 -11.41
CA ASP A 383 -12.28 0.41 -12.28
C ASP A 383 -12.24 1.74 -13.05
N TYR A 384 -11.31 1.82 -14.00
CA TYR A 384 -11.07 3.04 -14.77
C TYR A 384 -12.23 3.39 -15.70
N GLU A 385 -13.02 2.42 -16.18
CA GLU A 385 -14.23 2.69 -16.96
C GLU A 385 -15.30 3.42 -16.11
N ALA A 386 -15.56 2.96 -14.88
CA ALA A 386 -16.44 3.66 -13.96
C ALA A 386 -15.87 5.04 -13.57
N ALA A 387 -14.56 5.15 -13.37
CA ALA A 387 -13.89 6.43 -13.09
C ALA A 387 -14.04 7.43 -14.25
N ILE A 388 -13.79 7.00 -15.50
CA ILE A 388 -14.00 7.81 -16.71
C ILE A 388 -15.45 8.28 -16.78
N LYS A 389 -16.41 7.37 -16.60
CA LYS A 389 -17.85 7.70 -16.62
C LYS A 389 -18.22 8.72 -15.54
N ALA A 390 -17.68 8.59 -14.34
CA ALA A 390 -17.97 9.48 -13.23
C ALA A 390 -17.34 10.88 -13.43
N PHE A 391 -16.03 10.95 -13.74
CA PHE A 391 -15.32 12.20 -14.02
C PHE A 391 -15.80 12.92 -15.29
N SER A 392 -16.37 12.20 -16.28
CA SER A 392 -16.99 12.82 -17.46
C SER A 392 -18.20 13.71 -17.11
N ASN A 393 -18.80 13.54 -15.93
CA ASN A 393 -19.90 14.38 -15.44
C ASN A 393 -19.40 15.56 -14.57
N ASP A 394 -18.09 15.68 -14.31
CA ASP A 394 -17.50 16.77 -13.55
C ASP A 394 -16.83 17.78 -14.51
N PRO A 395 -17.50 18.89 -14.84
CA PRO A 395 -16.96 19.90 -15.76
C PRO A 395 -15.94 20.83 -15.10
N SER A 396 -15.54 20.60 -13.84
CA SER A 396 -14.48 21.40 -13.21
C SER A 396 -13.11 21.14 -13.84
N GLN A 397 -12.14 22.02 -13.60
CA GLN A 397 -10.76 21.81 -14.04
C GLN A 397 -10.18 20.50 -13.50
N THR A 398 -10.48 20.18 -12.23
CA THR A 398 -10.04 18.94 -11.59
C THR A 398 -10.79 17.72 -12.13
N GLY A 399 -12.10 17.82 -12.38
CA GLY A 399 -12.87 16.76 -13.04
C GLY A 399 -12.30 16.38 -14.40
N ARG A 400 -12.02 17.37 -15.25
CA ARG A 400 -11.34 17.18 -16.54
C ARG A 400 -9.94 16.58 -16.40
N TYR A 401 -9.18 16.98 -15.38
CA TYR A 401 -7.84 16.45 -15.12
C TYR A 401 -7.88 14.99 -14.63
N ASN A 402 -8.78 14.67 -13.71
CA ASN A 402 -9.01 13.32 -13.22
C ASN A 402 -9.56 12.39 -14.33
N LEU A 403 -10.39 12.91 -15.24
CA LEU A 403 -10.79 12.23 -16.46
C LEU A 403 -9.59 11.91 -17.35
N ALA A 404 -8.68 12.85 -17.57
CA ALA A 404 -7.45 12.62 -18.34
C ALA A 404 -6.54 11.57 -17.67
N ASN A 405 -6.44 11.58 -16.34
CA ASN A 405 -5.72 10.56 -15.56
C ASN A 405 -6.36 9.17 -15.74
N ALA A 406 -7.69 9.08 -15.66
CA ALA A 406 -8.44 7.83 -15.80
C ALA A 406 -8.35 7.27 -17.23
N LEU A 407 -8.46 8.12 -18.27
CA LEU A 407 -8.22 7.76 -19.67
C LEU A 407 -6.80 7.20 -19.88
N ALA A 408 -5.78 7.85 -19.30
CA ALA A 408 -4.39 7.43 -19.44
C ALA A 408 -4.12 6.06 -18.79
N GLN A 409 -4.74 5.76 -17.64
CA GLN A 409 -4.63 4.44 -17.00
C GLN A 409 -5.46 3.37 -17.70
N ASN A 410 -6.60 3.73 -18.29
CA ASN A 410 -7.41 2.84 -19.14
C ASN A 410 -6.76 2.55 -20.51
N GLY A 411 -5.55 3.06 -20.77
CA GLY A 411 -4.82 2.89 -22.03
C GLY A 411 -5.30 3.76 -23.19
N GLN A 412 -6.27 4.66 -22.96
CA GLN A 412 -6.80 5.61 -23.95
C GLN A 412 -5.91 6.86 -24.01
N LEU A 413 -4.67 6.64 -24.45
CA LEU A 413 -3.60 7.64 -24.40
C LEU A 413 -3.87 8.84 -25.32
N GLU A 414 -4.44 8.61 -26.51
CA GLU A 414 -4.79 9.66 -27.47
C GLU A 414 -5.91 10.58 -26.94
N GLU A 415 -6.87 10.04 -26.18
CA GLU A 415 -7.92 10.83 -25.53
C GLU A 415 -7.36 11.59 -24.33
N ALA A 416 -6.49 10.96 -23.53
CA ALA A 416 -5.82 11.61 -22.41
C ALA A 416 -4.95 12.79 -22.87
N ASP A 417 -4.15 12.61 -23.92
CA ASP A 417 -3.31 13.64 -24.55
C ASP A 417 -4.13 14.89 -24.92
N LYS A 418 -5.26 14.70 -25.62
CA LYS A 418 -6.18 15.77 -25.99
C LYS A 418 -6.75 16.51 -24.77
N GLN A 419 -7.12 15.78 -23.71
CA GLN A 419 -7.67 16.40 -22.50
C GLN A 419 -6.63 17.22 -21.73
N TYR A 420 -5.39 16.71 -21.57
CA TYR A 420 -4.32 17.51 -20.95
C TYR A 420 -3.94 18.73 -21.78
N LYS A 421 -3.86 18.62 -23.12
CA LYS A 421 -3.59 19.76 -23.99
C LYS A 421 -4.66 20.83 -23.85
N LYS A 422 -5.93 20.45 -23.87
CA LYS A 422 -7.05 21.38 -23.62
C LYS A 422 -6.98 22.04 -22.22
N LEU A 423 -6.61 21.29 -21.19
CA LEU A 423 -6.42 21.83 -19.84
C LEU A 423 -5.29 22.87 -19.77
N LEU A 424 -4.22 22.68 -20.56
CA LEU A 424 -3.07 23.58 -20.63
C LEU A 424 -3.30 24.78 -21.55
N GLU A 425 -4.19 24.67 -22.55
CA GLU A 425 -4.70 25.83 -23.30
C GLU A 425 -5.50 26.78 -22.40
N GLU A 426 -6.28 26.23 -21.46
CA GLU A 426 -7.09 26.98 -20.50
C GLU A 426 -6.28 27.48 -19.29
N ASN A 427 -5.31 26.70 -18.81
CA ASN A 427 -4.40 27.06 -17.72
C ASN A 427 -2.95 26.64 -18.03
N PRO A 428 -2.15 27.52 -18.66
CA PRO A 428 -0.77 27.25 -19.03
C PRO A 428 0.18 26.99 -17.85
N ASP A 429 -0.20 27.30 -16.61
CA ASP A 429 0.62 27.11 -15.41
C ASP A 429 0.23 25.85 -14.61
N PHE A 430 -0.62 24.98 -15.15
CA PHE A 430 -1.04 23.75 -14.47
C PHE A 430 0.03 22.63 -14.57
N GLU A 431 1.06 22.73 -13.73
CA GLU A 431 2.21 21.81 -13.71
C GLU A 431 1.85 20.31 -13.65
N ALA A 432 0.80 19.95 -12.90
CA ALA A 432 0.35 18.56 -12.80
C ALA A 432 -0.17 17.99 -14.14
N ALA A 433 -0.79 18.84 -14.98
CA ALA A 433 -1.18 18.47 -16.34
C ALA A 433 0.02 18.42 -17.30
N LYS A 434 0.98 19.35 -17.20
CA LYS A 434 2.23 19.30 -18.00
C LYS A 434 2.99 18.00 -17.78
N LYS A 435 3.13 17.58 -16.52
CA LYS A 435 3.87 16.37 -16.14
C LYS A 435 3.16 15.09 -16.60
N ASN A 436 1.84 15.01 -16.48
CA ASN A 436 1.13 13.82 -16.93
C ASN A 436 1.06 13.73 -18.46
N LEU A 437 0.94 14.88 -19.15
CA LEU A 437 1.01 14.95 -20.61
C LEU A 437 2.34 14.38 -21.15
N SER A 438 3.49 14.77 -20.59
CA SER A 438 4.78 14.29 -21.09
C SER A 438 4.95 12.76 -20.96
N VAL A 439 4.39 12.15 -19.91
CA VAL A 439 4.36 10.68 -19.75
C VAL A 439 3.43 10.02 -20.78
N VAL A 440 2.29 10.64 -21.10
CA VAL A 440 1.39 10.14 -22.15
C VAL A 440 2.03 10.25 -23.53
N GLU A 441 2.67 11.38 -23.85
CA GLU A 441 3.40 11.58 -25.11
C GLU A 441 4.57 10.60 -25.26
N GLU A 442 5.29 10.29 -24.17
CA GLU A 442 6.34 9.26 -24.20
C GLU A 442 5.75 7.87 -24.47
N LYS A 443 4.67 7.48 -23.79
CA LYS A 443 3.99 6.19 -24.03
C LYS A 443 3.47 6.08 -25.48
N LEU A 444 2.88 7.14 -26.03
CA LEU A 444 2.44 7.19 -27.44
C LEU A 444 3.62 7.01 -28.41
N LYS A 445 4.75 7.67 -28.13
CA LYS A 445 5.98 7.51 -28.93
C LYS A 445 6.53 6.08 -28.84
N GLN A 446 6.51 5.46 -27.67
CA GLN A 446 6.91 4.05 -27.51
C GLN A 446 5.99 3.11 -28.29
N GLN A 447 4.66 3.32 -28.27
CA GLN A 447 3.73 2.54 -29.10
C GLN A 447 4.01 2.68 -30.60
N GLN A 448 4.25 3.90 -31.09
CA GLN A 448 4.62 4.13 -32.50
C GLN A 448 5.94 3.42 -32.88
N GLN A 449 6.94 3.43 -32.00
CA GLN A 449 8.19 2.71 -32.23
C GLN A 449 7.98 1.19 -32.28
N GLN A 450 7.13 0.62 -31.41
CA GLN A 450 6.78 -0.80 -31.47
C GLN A 450 6.04 -1.16 -32.76
N GLN A 451 5.11 -0.33 -33.23
CA GLN A 451 4.43 -0.53 -34.53
C GLN A 451 5.42 -0.49 -35.71
N GLN A 452 6.39 0.43 -35.71
CA GLN A 452 7.44 0.48 -36.72
C GLN A 452 8.34 -0.77 -36.70
N GLN A 453 8.70 -1.26 -35.51
CA GLN A 453 9.47 -2.51 -35.37
C GLN A 453 8.69 -3.74 -35.88
N GLN A 454 7.38 -3.82 -35.60
CA GLN A 454 6.53 -4.89 -36.14
C GLN A 454 6.42 -4.83 -37.67
N GLN A 455 6.31 -3.63 -38.26
CA GLN A 455 6.32 -3.46 -39.72
C GLN A 455 7.68 -3.87 -40.33
N GLN A 456 8.80 -3.53 -39.69
CA GLN A 456 10.13 -3.98 -40.13
C GLN A 456 10.29 -5.51 -40.05
N GLN A 457 9.78 -6.16 -38.99
CA GLN A 457 9.78 -7.62 -38.88
C GLN A 457 8.92 -8.28 -39.97
N GLN A 458 7.75 -7.72 -40.30
CA GLN A 458 6.93 -8.21 -41.41
C GLN A 458 7.63 -8.05 -42.76
N GLN A 459 8.32 -6.94 -43.01
CA GLN A 459 9.13 -6.75 -44.23
C GLN A 459 10.30 -7.74 -44.31
N GLN A 460 11.00 -8.02 -43.20
CA GLN A 460 12.05 -9.04 -43.16
C GLN A 460 11.52 -10.45 -43.42
N GLN A 461 10.34 -10.81 -42.89
CA GLN A 461 9.70 -12.09 -43.21
C GLN A 461 9.30 -12.20 -44.69
N GLN A 462 8.80 -11.13 -45.30
CA GLN A 462 8.51 -11.11 -46.74
C GLN A 462 9.78 -11.24 -47.59
N GLN A 463 10.88 -10.59 -47.21
CA GLN A 463 12.18 -10.76 -47.90
C GLN A 463 12.74 -12.19 -47.75
N GLN A 464 12.62 -12.81 -46.58
CA GLN A 464 13.02 -14.22 -46.40
C GLN A 464 12.17 -15.18 -47.25
N GLN A 465 10.85 -14.95 -47.36
CA GLN A 465 9.99 -15.74 -48.25
C GLN A 465 10.36 -15.56 -49.73
N GLN A 466 10.69 -14.34 -50.17
CA GLN A 466 11.17 -14.10 -51.55
C GLN A 466 12.52 -14.77 -51.82
N GLN A 467 13.46 -14.75 -50.87
CA GLN A 467 14.73 -15.46 -51.01
C GLN A 467 14.55 -16.99 -51.06
N GLN A 468 13.65 -17.55 -50.26
CA GLN A 468 13.31 -18.98 -50.34
C GLN A 468 12.68 -19.35 -51.69
N GLN A 469 11.79 -18.51 -52.25
CA GLN A 469 11.24 -18.74 -53.60
C GLN A 469 12.31 -18.65 -54.70
N GLN A 470 13.26 -17.70 -54.61
CA GLN A 470 14.37 -17.63 -55.56
C GLN A 470 15.31 -18.84 -55.46
N GLN A 471 15.61 -19.34 -54.25
CA GLN A 471 16.39 -20.57 -54.09
C GLN A 471 15.66 -21.81 -54.64
N GLN A 472 14.34 -21.92 -54.46
CA GLN A 472 13.56 -23.00 -55.08
C GLN A 472 13.55 -22.92 -56.62
N GLN A 473 13.45 -21.71 -57.20
CA GLN A 473 13.55 -21.54 -58.65
C GLN A 473 14.95 -21.89 -59.20
N GLN A 474 16.03 -21.52 -58.49
CA GLN A 474 17.39 -21.93 -58.89
C GLN A 474 17.59 -23.44 -58.79
N GLN A 475 17.07 -24.10 -57.75
CA GLN A 475 17.11 -25.57 -57.65
C GLN A 475 16.31 -26.26 -58.77
N GLN A 476 15.15 -25.74 -59.15
CA GLN A 476 14.38 -26.26 -60.30
C GLN A 476 15.13 -26.07 -61.63
N GLN A 477 15.79 -24.94 -61.86
CA GLN A 477 16.61 -24.73 -63.06
C GLN A 477 17.84 -25.66 -63.09
N GLN A 478 18.52 -25.89 -61.96
CA GLN A 478 19.61 -26.86 -61.89
C GLN A 478 19.14 -28.31 -62.15
N GLN A 479 17.97 -28.70 -61.63
CA GLN A 479 17.39 -30.02 -61.93
C GLN A 479 17.02 -30.16 -63.42
N GLN A 480 16.47 -29.12 -64.06
CA GLN A 480 16.20 -29.15 -65.50
C GLN A 480 17.49 -29.24 -66.35
N GLN A 481 18.56 -28.54 -65.98
CA GLN A 481 19.86 -28.67 -66.65
C GLN A 481 20.48 -30.06 -66.48
N GLN A 482 20.38 -30.66 -65.28
CA GLN A 482 20.83 -32.05 -65.07
C GLN A 482 20.00 -33.07 -65.88
N GLN A 483 18.68 -32.90 -65.98
CA GLN A 483 17.85 -33.73 -66.86
C GLN A 483 18.21 -33.59 -68.34
N GLN A 484 18.49 -32.38 -68.83
CA GLN A 484 18.97 -32.20 -70.21
C GLN A 484 20.34 -32.83 -70.47
N GLN A 485 21.28 -32.74 -69.52
CA GLN A 485 22.58 -33.43 -69.64
C GLN A 485 22.42 -34.96 -69.62
N GLN A 486 21.54 -35.52 -68.78
CA GLN A 486 21.25 -36.96 -68.80
C GLN A 486 20.60 -37.41 -70.11
N GLN A 487 19.68 -36.63 -70.70
CA GLN A 487 19.12 -36.93 -72.02
C GLN A 487 20.17 -36.88 -73.14
N GLN A 488 21.10 -35.93 -73.12
CA GLN A 488 22.21 -35.91 -74.08
C GLN A 488 23.17 -37.10 -73.92
N GLN A 489 23.49 -37.51 -72.68
CA GLN A 489 24.28 -38.72 -72.45
C GLN A 489 23.57 -40.00 -72.91
N GLN A 490 22.24 -40.12 -72.70
CA GLN A 490 21.46 -41.25 -73.22
C GLN A 490 21.42 -41.27 -74.75
N GLN A 491 21.31 -40.12 -75.42
CA GLN A 491 21.39 -40.06 -76.89
C GLN A 491 22.77 -40.46 -77.43
N GLN A 492 23.86 -40.05 -76.76
CA GLN A 492 25.21 -40.51 -77.13
C GLN A 492 25.41 -42.01 -76.90
N GLN A 493 24.88 -42.58 -75.81
CA GLN A 493 24.91 -44.03 -75.58
C GLN A 493 24.07 -44.80 -76.62
N GLN A 494 22.91 -44.28 -77.04
CA GLN A 494 22.13 -44.89 -78.13
C GLN A 494 22.86 -44.85 -79.48
N GLN A 495 23.57 -43.76 -79.80
CA GLN A 495 24.41 -43.70 -81.00
C GLN A 495 25.59 -44.68 -80.95
N GLN A 496 26.24 -44.85 -79.80
CA GLN A 496 27.29 -45.87 -79.63
C GLN A 496 26.73 -47.30 -79.74
N GLN A 497 25.54 -47.58 -79.19
CA GLN A 497 24.89 -48.88 -79.36
C GLN A 497 24.48 -49.15 -80.82
N GLN A 498 24.02 -48.15 -81.58
CA GLN A 498 23.75 -48.31 -83.01
C GLN A 498 25.02 -48.57 -83.82
N GLN A 499 26.16 -47.93 -83.51
CA GLN A 499 27.45 -48.25 -84.14
C GLN A 499 27.94 -49.67 -83.79
N GLN A 500 27.76 -50.13 -82.54
CA GLN A 500 28.07 -51.51 -82.17
C GLN A 500 27.16 -52.53 -82.87
N GLN A 501 25.86 -52.24 -83.04
CA GLN A 501 24.95 -53.09 -83.81
C GLN A 501 25.33 -53.16 -85.30
N GLN A 502 25.79 -52.07 -85.92
CA GLN A 502 26.31 -52.11 -87.29
C GLN A 502 27.59 -52.95 -87.41
N GLN A 503 28.51 -52.87 -86.45
CA GLN A 503 29.70 -53.74 -86.42
C GLN A 503 29.33 -55.22 -86.20
N GLN A 504 28.35 -55.53 -85.35
CA GLN A 504 27.84 -56.90 -85.19
C GLN A 504 27.14 -57.42 -86.46
N GLN A 505 26.41 -56.58 -87.20
CA GLN A 505 25.82 -56.97 -88.48
C GLN A 505 26.89 -57.28 -89.55
N GLN A 506 28.01 -56.55 -89.59
CA GLN A 506 29.13 -56.89 -90.47
C GLN A 506 29.81 -58.21 -90.08
N GLN A 507 30.00 -58.49 -88.78
CA GLN A 507 30.51 -59.79 -88.33
C GLN A 507 29.54 -60.95 -88.61
N GLN A 508 28.22 -60.75 -88.48
CA GLN A 508 27.22 -61.76 -88.85
C GLN A 508 27.11 -61.99 -90.37
N GLN A 509 27.50 -61.03 -91.20
CA GLN A 509 27.63 -61.26 -92.65
C GLN A 509 28.88 -62.07 -93.01
N GLN A 510 30.00 -61.92 -92.29
CA GLN A 510 31.18 -62.79 -92.48
C GLN A 510 31.00 -64.22 -91.96
N GLN A 511 30.19 -64.44 -90.92
CA GLN A 511 29.87 -65.81 -90.46
C GLN A 511 28.80 -66.52 -91.29
N LYS A 512 28.10 -65.84 -92.21
CA LYS A 512 27.07 -66.46 -93.07
C LYS A 512 27.60 -67.23 -94.30
N SER A 513 28.92 -67.33 -94.44
CA SER A 513 29.58 -68.12 -95.51
C SER A 513 30.11 -69.48 -95.05
N GLN A 514 29.95 -69.85 -93.77
CA GLN A 514 30.26 -71.19 -93.26
C GLN A 514 29.09 -71.73 -92.42
N ASN A 515 28.82 -73.04 -92.52
CA ASN A 515 27.74 -73.79 -91.86
C ASN A 515 26.29 -73.51 -92.30
N ARG A 516 25.98 -73.90 -93.55
CA ARG A 516 24.70 -74.55 -93.88
C ARG A 516 24.74 -76.03 -93.45
N THR A 517 24.31 -76.41 -92.24
CA THR A 517 23.75 -77.77 -91.97
C THR A 517 23.02 -77.88 -90.62
N LYS A 518 21.92 -78.66 -90.59
CA LYS A 518 21.09 -79.12 -89.44
C LYS A 518 20.18 -78.03 -88.81
N GLN A 519 18.84 -78.15 -88.79
CA GLN A 519 17.93 -79.17 -88.19
C GLN A 519 17.96 -79.19 -86.65
N GLU A 520 16.85 -79.26 -85.89
CA GLU A 520 15.40 -79.11 -86.17
C GLU A 520 14.59 -79.05 -84.84
N GLN A 521 13.37 -78.52 -84.88
CA GLN A 521 12.19 -78.80 -83.99
C GLN A 521 12.13 -78.41 -82.49
N GLY A 522 10.88 -78.20 -82.02
CA GLY A 522 10.44 -77.87 -80.63
C GLY A 522 10.21 -76.36 -80.41
N GLN A 523 9.03 -75.73 -80.54
CA GLN A 523 7.60 -76.07 -80.40
C GLN A 523 7.02 -75.96 -78.96
N GLN A 524 5.96 -75.12 -78.85
CA GLN A 524 4.95 -74.95 -77.79
C GLN A 524 5.17 -74.08 -76.52
N SER A 525 4.36 -73.00 -76.49
CA SER A 525 3.36 -72.65 -75.44
C SER A 525 3.72 -71.83 -74.19
N GLN A 526 3.35 -70.53 -74.27
CA GLN A 526 2.14 -69.94 -73.64
C GLN A 526 2.17 -69.46 -72.15
N ASN A 527 1.78 -68.17 -72.00
CA ASN A 527 1.18 -67.47 -70.85
C ASN A 527 1.99 -67.29 -69.55
N GLN A 528 2.36 -66.04 -69.22
CA GLN A 528 1.63 -65.04 -68.39
C GLN A 528 2.11 -65.08 -66.92
N GLN A 529 2.61 -63.98 -66.38
CA GLN A 529 1.79 -62.97 -65.68
C GLN A 529 0.87 -63.61 -64.64
N ASP A 530 1.35 -63.72 -63.40
CA ASP A 530 0.87 -62.87 -62.30
C ASP A 530 1.66 -63.14 -61.00
N ALA A 531 2.17 -62.09 -60.35
CA ALA A 531 2.40 -61.99 -58.89
C ALA A 531 3.14 -60.69 -58.47
N GLU A 532 2.70 -59.50 -58.91
CA GLU A 532 3.05 -58.25 -58.19
C GLU A 532 1.78 -57.53 -57.74
N ASN A 533 1.19 -58.10 -56.69
CA ASN A 533 -0.15 -57.80 -56.24
C ASN A 533 -0.12 -56.72 -55.14
N LYS A 534 -0.34 -55.45 -55.53
CA LYS A 534 -1.44 -54.60 -55.00
C LYS A 534 -1.28 -53.14 -55.39
N LYS A 535 -2.23 -52.65 -56.21
CA LYS A 535 -2.66 -51.25 -56.19
C LYS A 535 -4.16 -51.15 -56.45
N GLU A 536 -4.77 -50.20 -55.74
CA GLU A 536 -5.96 -49.42 -56.15
C GLU A 536 -7.30 -50.15 -56.40
N LYS A 537 -8.21 -50.04 -55.42
CA LYS A 537 -9.63 -49.73 -55.71
C LYS A 537 -10.37 -49.07 -54.55
N GLN A 538 -10.60 -47.75 -54.69
CA GLN A 538 -11.60 -46.84 -54.08
C GLN A 538 -11.07 -45.42 -54.37
N GLU A 539 -11.40 -44.81 -55.51
CA GLU A 539 -12.61 -43.98 -55.72
C GLU A 539 -12.82 -42.98 -54.57
N SER A 540 -12.57 -41.66 -54.66
CA SER A 540 -12.52 -40.67 -55.77
C SER A 540 -13.83 -39.90 -56.08
N GLU A 541 -14.29 -39.11 -55.11
CA GLU A 541 -15.11 -37.89 -55.23
C GLU A 541 -14.80 -37.06 -53.94
N HIS A 542 -14.47 -35.77 -53.92
CA HIS A 542 -14.92 -34.65 -54.74
C HIS A 542 -13.82 -33.57 -54.98
N LYS A 543 -13.85 -32.94 -56.17
CA LYS A 543 -13.30 -31.60 -56.50
C LYS A 543 -14.41 -30.54 -56.29
N ALA A 544 -14.22 -29.21 -56.25
CA ALA A 544 -13.08 -28.27 -56.03
C ALA A 544 -13.65 -26.81 -56.15
N LYS A 545 -12.84 -25.75 -55.87
CA LYS A 545 -13.05 -24.31 -56.26
C LYS A 545 -14.23 -23.58 -55.54
N GLN A 546 -14.35 -22.23 -55.46
CA GLN A 546 -13.53 -21.06 -55.87
C GLN A 546 -13.89 -19.78 -55.05
N GLN A 547 -12.93 -18.84 -54.92
CA GLN A 547 -13.03 -17.35 -54.94
C GLN A 547 -14.09 -16.49 -54.17
N LYS A 548 -13.54 -15.54 -53.38
CA LYS A 548 -13.78 -14.06 -53.34
C LYS A 548 -15.20 -13.42 -53.32
N ALA A 549 -15.41 -12.64 -52.25
CA ALA A 549 -15.73 -11.19 -52.20
C ALA A 549 -17.19 -10.65 -52.29
N GLU A 550 -17.33 -9.44 -51.71
CA GLU A 550 -18.39 -8.39 -51.79
C GLU A 550 -19.56 -8.36 -50.75
N THR A 551 -19.49 -7.34 -49.87
CA THR A 551 -20.43 -6.20 -49.63
C THR A 551 -21.96 -6.38 -49.87
N GLU A 552 -22.94 -5.72 -49.19
CA GLU A 552 -23.02 -4.63 -48.17
C GLU A 552 -24.50 -4.46 -47.67
N VAL A 553 -24.80 -3.48 -46.77
CA VAL A 553 -26.14 -2.78 -46.59
C VAL A 553 -27.34 -3.59 -46.02
N GLU A 554 -28.27 -3.10 -45.15
CA GLU A 554 -28.41 -1.94 -44.23
C GLU A 554 -29.55 -2.14 -43.17
N LYS A 555 -29.41 -1.47 -42.01
CA LYS A 555 -30.38 -0.67 -41.17
C LYS A 555 -31.91 -0.93 -41.22
N GLN A 556 -32.68 -0.80 -40.13
CA GLN A 556 -33.10 0.45 -39.40
C GLN A 556 -33.69 0.08 -38.01
N GLY A 557 -33.55 0.87 -36.92
CA GLY A 557 -34.50 1.93 -36.46
C GLY A 557 -35.21 1.51 -35.14
N GLU A 558 -35.81 2.35 -34.27
CA GLU A 558 -35.80 3.82 -34.08
C GLU A 558 -36.30 4.24 -32.65
N GLN A 559 -35.77 5.36 -32.12
CA GLN A 559 -36.37 6.34 -31.17
C GLN A 559 -37.01 5.97 -29.79
N LYS A 560 -36.65 6.75 -28.74
CA LYS A 560 -37.45 7.95 -28.30
C LYS A 560 -36.72 8.88 -27.29
N LYS A 561 -37.14 10.15 -27.27
CA LYS A 561 -36.62 11.29 -26.46
C LYS A 561 -37.50 11.61 -25.23
N GLY A 562 -36.95 12.36 -24.27
CA GLY A 562 -37.71 13.11 -23.25
C GLY A 562 -36.89 14.23 -22.57
N GLU A 563 -37.38 15.47 -22.67
CA GLU A 563 -36.99 16.74 -22.02
C GLU A 563 -38.32 17.53 -21.79
N PRO A 564 -38.46 18.61 -20.96
CA PRO A 564 -37.47 19.69 -20.72
C PRO A 564 -37.50 20.43 -19.34
N MET A 565 -36.77 21.57 -19.28
CA MET A 565 -37.06 22.86 -18.59
C MET A 565 -36.35 23.32 -17.29
N GLN A 566 -35.62 24.43 -17.49
CA GLN A 566 -35.52 25.69 -16.72
C GLN A 566 -34.46 25.95 -15.62
N ALA A 567 -33.60 26.89 -16.00
CA ALA A 567 -32.51 27.57 -15.29
C ALA A 567 -32.86 28.35 -14.00
N GLN A 568 -31.85 28.49 -13.14
CA GLN A 568 -31.51 29.70 -12.37
C GLN A 568 -29.99 29.74 -12.11
N ALA A 569 -29.41 30.92 -11.87
CA ALA A 569 -27.96 31.14 -11.97
C ALA A 569 -27.29 31.73 -10.71
N GLN A 570 -26.12 31.14 -10.35
CA GLN A 570 -24.98 31.72 -9.62
C GLN A 570 -25.18 32.25 -8.17
N PRO A 571 -24.12 32.44 -7.34
CA PRO A 571 -22.69 32.35 -7.65
C PRO A 571 -21.85 31.39 -6.75
N GLU A 572 -20.55 31.39 -7.06
CA GLU A 572 -19.42 30.62 -6.54
C GLU A 572 -19.25 30.56 -5.00
N LYS A 573 -18.64 29.46 -4.54
CA LYS A 573 -17.66 29.48 -3.44
C LYS A 573 -16.45 28.61 -3.80
N SER A 574 -15.26 29.14 -3.57
CA SER A 574 -13.99 28.46 -3.80
C SER A 574 -13.74 27.36 -2.76
N HIS A 575 -13.41 26.16 -3.24
CA HIS A 575 -12.82 25.09 -2.44
C HIS A 575 -11.38 24.86 -2.93
N GLN A 576 -10.44 25.60 -2.34
CA GLN A 576 -9.01 25.50 -2.66
C GLN A 576 -8.16 24.88 -1.52
N ASP A 577 -8.81 24.50 -0.41
CA ASP A 577 -8.20 23.93 0.80
C ASP A 577 -8.83 22.57 1.19
N ASP A 578 -8.80 21.58 0.29
CA ASP A 578 -9.07 20.18 0.66
C ASP A 578 -7.77 19.34 0.53
N PRO A 579 -7.22 18.80 1.62
CA PRO A 579 -6.00 17.97 1.58
C PRO A 579 -6.17 16.64 0.83
N GLU A 580 -7.40 16.19 0.54
CA GLU A 580 -7.64 14.98 -0.26
C GLU A 580 -7.36 15.19 -1.76
N PHE A 581 -7.50 16.41 -2.28
CA PHE A 581 -7.28 16.71 -3.72
C PHE A 581 -5.84 16.42 -4.19
N ARG A 582 -4.85 16.44 -3.29
CA ARG A 582 -3.44 16.12 -3.63
C ARG A 582 -3.23 14.64 -4.01
N ARG A 583 -4.21 13.75 -3.78
CA ARG A 583 -4.03 12.31 -4.02
C ARG A 583 -4.11 11.92 -5.50
N LEU A 584 -4.67 12.75 -6.37
CA LEU A 584 -4.88 12.45 -7.80
C LEU A 584 -3.89 13.19 -8.75
N GLU A 585 -3.01 14.07 -8.25
CA GLU A 585 -2.07 14.86 -9.07
C GLU A 585 -0.76 14.15 -9.48
N ALA A 586 -0.62 12.86 -9.24
CA ALA A 586 0.65 12.15 -9.43
C ALA A 586 0.50 10.89 -10.31
N VAL A 587 0.81 11.02 -11.60
CA VAL A 587 1.42 9.91 -12.35
C VAL A 587 2.79 9.64 -11.74
N GLU A 588 2.80 8.74 -10.75
CA GLU A 588 3.84 7.92 -10.09
C GLU A 588 5.27 8.48 -9.84
N SER A 589 5.81 9.38 -10.66
CA SER A 589 7.15 9.96 -10.56
C SER A 589 7.22 11.28 -9.76
N ALA A 590 6.16 11.69 -9.06
CA ALA A 590 6.15 12.85 -8.16
C ALA A 590 6.21 12.46 -6.66
N ARG A 591 5.97 11.18 -6.35
CA ARG A 591 6.02 10.63 -4.98
C ARG A 591 7.34 9.92 -4.69
N ASP A 592 8.46 10.54 -5.04
CA ASP A 592 9.76 10.08 -4.54
C ASP A 592 10.19 10.95 -3.34
N PRO A 593 9.79 10.60 -2.10
CA PRO A 593 10.21 11.34 -0.90
C PRO A 593 11.72 11.26 -0.67
N SER A 594 12.45 10.41 -1.42
CA SER A 594 13.92 10.38 -1.42
C SER A 594 14.55 11.75 -1.64
N PHE A 595 13.93 12.66 -2.42
CA PHE A 595 14.46 14.02 -2.58
C PHE A 595 14.41 14.80 -1.25
N LEU A 596 13.29 14.74 -0.52
CA LEU A 596 13.14 15.42 0.78
C LEU A 596 14.04 14.77 1.84
N ILE A 597 14.10 13.44 1.87
CA ILE A 597 14.99 12.65 2.74
C ILE A 597 16.45 13.04 2.47
N ARG A 598 16.87 13.09 1.21
CA ARG A 598 18.22 13.52 0.79
C ARG A 598 18.51 14.96 1.18
N ALA A 599 17.57 15.89 0.95
CA ALA A 599 17.74 17.30 1.32
C ALA A 599 17.88 17.48 2.85
N GLN A 600 17.08 16.75 3.64
CA GLN A 600 17.16 16.71 5.10
C GLN A 600 18.52 16.17 5.58
N MET A 601 19.04 15.10 4.96
CA MET A 601 20.37 14.58 5.30
C MET A 601 21.49 15.52 4.86
N GLN A 602 21.39 16.15 3.70
CA GLN A 602 22.37 17.15 3.23
C GLN A 602 22.42 18.38 4.16
N LEU A 603 21.26 18.85 4.66
CA LEU A 603 21.21 19.95 5.63
C LEU A 603 21.90 19.57 6.96
N GLN A 604 21.65 18.35 7.47
CA GLN A 604 22.36 17.83 8.65
C GLN A 604 23.86 17.68 8.40
N ALA A 605 24.27 17.22 7.21
CA ALA A 605 25.67 17.08 6.84
C ALA A 605 26.42 18.42 6.76
N GLN A 606 25.74 19.52 6.41
CA GLN A 606 26.31 20.88 6.44
C GLN A 606 26.51 21.43 7.86
N GLN A 607 25.70 20.99 8.81
CA GLN A 607 25.79 21.41 10.23
C GLN A 607 26.84 20.62 11.01
N LYS A 608 27.32 19.50 10.48
CA LYS A 608 28.32 18.63 11.09
C LYS A 608 29.73 18.91 10.55
N GLN A 609 30.73 18.52 11.34
CA GLN A 609 32.09 18.38 10.81
C GLN A 609 32.12 17.20 9.82
N ARG A 610 32.87 17.37 8.73
CA ARG A 610 32.99 16.32 7.70
C ARG A 610 33.62 15.06 8.34
N PRO A 611 33.04 13.87 8.17
CA PRO A 611 33.60 12.65 8.78
C PRO A 611 35.02 12.41 8.26
N GLN A 612 35.89 11.91 9.14
CA GLN A 612 37.17 11.34 8.71
C GLN A 612 36.87 10.16 7.76
N GLN A 613 37.61 10.03 6.67
CA GLN A 613 37.39 8.94 5.72
C GLN A 613 37.49 7.59 6.43
N SER A 614 36.39 6.84 6.42
CA SER A 614 36.40 5.43 6.84
C SER A 614 37.36 4.66 5.93
N GLN A 615 38.00 3.62 6.48
CA GLN A 615 38.86 2.74 5.68
C GLN A 615 38.05 1.92 4.65
N LYS A 616 36.71 1.91 4.77
CA LYS A 616 35.76 1.32 3.83
C LYS A 616 35.02 2.43 3.08
N GLU A 617 35.10 2.42 1.75
CA GLU A 617 34.31 3.32 0.87
C GLU A 617 32.87 2.83 0.62
N TRP A 618 32.54 1.64 1.14
CA TRP A 618 31.34 0.87 0.83
C TRP A 618 30.75 0.21 2.06
#